data_AF-A0A2B8A5U4-F1
#
_entry.id   AF-A0A2B8A5U4-F1
#
_cell.length_a   1.000
_cell.length_b   1.000
_cell.length_c   1.000
_cell.angle_alpha   90.00
_cell.angle_beta   90.00
_cell.angle_gamma   90.00
#
_symmetry.space_group_name_H-M   'P 1'
#
loop_
_entity.id
_entity.type
_entity.pdbx_description
1 polymer ?
#
loop_
_entity_poly.entity_id
_entity_poly.type
_entity_poly.pdbx_seq_one_letter_code
_entity_poly.pdbx_strand_id
1 'polypeptide(L)'
;FEFPIFPISKIPVPLGQPLLLKEGNKLEWHYNASLLDEFVQRELVAEDRAEDFKKIYKDPDEFCCLFVVDEYLTQFLFIPYPED
;
A
#
# COMPACT_ATOMS: atom_id res chain seq x y z
N PHE A 1 5.47 -2.83 -13.52
CA PHE A 1 5.29 -2.92 -12.06
C PHE A 1 3.98 -3.66 -11.84
N GLU A 2 4.01 -4.84 -11.21
CA GLU A 2 2.81 -5.64 -11.01
C GLU A 2 2.28 -5.41 -9.58
N PHE A 3 1.01 -5.00 -9.48
CA PHE A 3 0.30 -4.83 -8.20
C PHE A 3 1.02 -3.90 -7.19
N PRO A 4 1.22 -2.61 -7.50
CA PRO A 4 1.78 -1.65 -6.56
C PRO A 4 0.89 -1.51 -5.31
N ILE A 5 1.51 -1.47 -4.14
CA ILE A 5 0.82 -1.27 -2.87
C ILE A 5 1.54 -0.15 -2.14
N PHE A 6 0.78 0.78 -1.59
CA PHE A 6 1.28 1.94 -0.86
C PHE A 6 0.98 1.79 0.62
N PRO A 7 1.92 1.23 1.42
CA PRO A 7 1.79 1.22 2.86
C PRO A 7 1.77 2.65 3.42
N ILE A 8 0.73 2.96 4.19
CA ILE A 8 0.63 4.21 4.94
C ILE A 8 0.41 3.93 6.41
N SER A 9 1.15 4.62 7.28
CA SER A 9 1.09 4.36 8.72
C SER A 9 1.49 5.57 9.56
N LYS A 10 0.91 5.74 10.76
CA LYS A 10 1.34 6.80 11.70
C LYS A 10 2.69 6.51 12.36
N ILE A 11 3.05 5.23 12.44
CA ILE A 11 4.34 4.77 12.96
C ILE A 11 5.23 4.30 11.81
N PRO A 12 6.57 4.38 11.93
CA PRO A 12 7.45 3.84 10.91
C PRO A 12 7.30 2.32 10.82
N VAL A 13 6.88 1.84 9.65
CA VAL A 13 6.85 0.41 9.31
C VAL A 13 8.04 0.08 8.40
N PRO A 14 8.77 -1.02 8.65
CA PRO A 14 9.90 -1.44 7.82
C PRO A 14 9.40 -2.14 6.54
N LEU A 15 8.41 -1.58 5.84
CA LEU A 15 7.74 -2.18 4.69
C LEU A 15 7.76 -1.22 3.51
N GLY A 16 8.23 -1.68 2.36
CA GLY A 16 8.41 -0.85 1.18
C GLY A 16 9.60 0.12 1.29
N GLN A 17 9.70 0.96 0.27
CA GLN A 17 10.64 2.07 0.22
C GLN A 17 9.92 3.38 0.55
N PRO A 18 10.51 4.25 1.38
CA PRO A 18 9.91 5.53 1.73
C PRO A 18 9.73 6.41 0.49
N LEU A 19 8.52 6.91 0.28
CA LEU A 19 8.21 7.87 -0.75
C LEU A 19 8.54 9.27 -0.24
N LEU A 20 9.46 9.94 -0.92
CA LEU A 20 9.79 11.34 -0.66
C LEU A 20 8.68 12.24 -1.20
N LEU A 21 7.69 12.52 -0.36
CA LEU A 21 6.70 13.55 -0.62
C LEU A 21 7.35 14.92 -0.37
N LYS A 22 7.15 15.85 -1.30
CA LYS A 22 7.78 17.18 -1.32
C LYS A 22 7.62 17.86 0.06
N GLU A 23 8.75 18.20 0.68
CA GLU A 23 8.82 18.80 2.02
C GLU A 23 7.99 20.08 2.08
N GLY A 24 6.98 20.09 2.94
CA GLY A 24 6.08 21.23 3.14
C GLY A 24 4.95 20.95 4.11
N ASN A 25 4.47 19.70 4.14
CA ASN A 25 3.48 19.26 5.12
C ASN A 25 4.17 18.49 6.24
N LYS A 26 3.86 18.82 7.50
CA LYS A 26 4.08 17.90 8.62
C LYS A 26 3.26 16.64 8.33
N LEU A 27 3.85 15.68 7.63
CA LEU A 27 3.18 14.43 7.32
C LEU A 27 3.06 13.66 8.63
N GLU A 28 1.86 13.63 9.20
CA GLU A 28 1.52 12.81 10.37
C GLU A 28 1.55 11.30 10.04
N TRP A 29 1.74 10.96 8.76
CA TRP A 29 1.74 9.62 8.21
C TRP A 29 3.00 9.38 7.39
N HIS A 30 3.57 8.19 7.55
CA HIS A 30 4.63 7.64 6.72
C HIS A 30 4.01 7.04 5.46
N TYR A 31 4.59 7.35 4.31
CA TYR A 31 4.17 6.82 3.02
C TYR A 31 5.31 6.02 2.42
N ASN A 32 5.03 4.75 2.10
CA ASN A 32 5.98 3.86 1.44
C ASN A 32 5.38 3.37 0.12
N ALA A 33 6.23 2.94 -0.79
CA ALA A 33 5.89 2.21 -1.99
C ALA A 33 6.43 0.78 -1.90
N SER A 34 5.58 -0.18 -2.22
CA SER A 34 5.89 -1.59 -2.20
C SER A 34 5.09 -2.32 -3.29
N LEU A 35 5.26 -3.62 -3.41
CA LEU A 35 4.58 -4.49 -4.37
C LEU A 35 3.98 -5.68 -3.62
N LEU A 36 2.91 -6.27 -4.16
CA LEU A 36 2.29 -7.48 -3.58
C LEU A 36 3.32 -8.58 -3.26
N ASP A 37 4.33 -8.74 -4.12
CA ASP A 37 5.40 -9.73 -3.94
C ASP A 37 6.13 -9.56 -2.59
N GLU A 38 6.46 -8.32 -2.20
CA GLU A 38 7.10 -8.05 -0.90
C GLU A 38 6.16 -8.40 0.27
N PHE A 39 4.86 -8.19 0.13
CA PHE A 39 3.89 -8.55 1.15
C PHE A 39 3.78 -10.07 1.33
N VAL A 40 3.89 -10.83 0.24
CA VAL A 40 3.92 -12.30 0.30
C VAL A 40 5.24 -12.79 0.89
N GLN A 41 6.38 -12.26 0.44
CA GLN A 41 7.71 -12.60 0.96
C GLN A 41 7.85 -12.32 2.46
N ARG A 42 7.17 -11.28 2.96
CA ARG A 42 7.17 -10.90 4.38
C ARG A 42 6.04 -11.55 5.19
N GLU A 43 5.31 -12.49 4.59
CA GLU A 43 4.20 -13.22 5.22
C GLU A 43 3.05 -12.31 5.71
N LEU A 44 2.95 -11.09 5.18
CA LEU A 44 1.84 -10.16 5.44
C LEU A 44 0.59 -10.55 4.65
N VAL A 45 0.79 -11.18 3.50
CA VAL A 45 -0.25 -11.83 2.69
C VAL A 45 0.15 -13.28 2.56
N ALA A 46 -0.72 -14.19 2.99
CA ALA A 46 -0.49 -15.62 2.80
C ALA A 46 -0.38 -15.94 1.31
N GLU A 47 0.53 -16.82 0.92
CA GLU A 47 0.78 -17.18 -0.48
C GLU A 47 -0.50 -17.64 -1.20
N ASP A 48 -1.31 -18.47 -0.53
CA ASP A 48 -2.61 -18.96 -1.03
C ASP A 48 -3.65 -17.84 -1.22
N ARG A 49 -3.52 -16.72 -0.48
CA ARG A 49 -4.37 -15.52 -0.64
C ARG A 49 -3.87 -14.58 -1.72
N ALA A 50 -2.64 -14.73 -2.19
CA ALA A 50 -2.04 -13.81 -3.16
C ALA A 50 -2.78 -13.89 -4.50
N GLU A 51 -3.18 -15.09 -4.94
CA GLU A 51 -3.98 -15.26 -6.16
C GLU A 51 -5.35 -14.60 -6.05
N ASP A 52 -6.02 -14.73 -4.90
CA ASP A 52 -7.31 -14.06 -4.68
C ASP A 52 -7.15 -12.54 -4.59
N PHE A 53 -6.07 -12.05 -3.99
CA PHE A 53 -5.75 -10.63 -3.98
C PHE A 53 -5.60 -10.09 -5.41
N LYS A 54 -4.89 -10.81 -6.29
CA LYS A 54 -4.74 -10.43 -7.71
C LYS A 54 -6.08 -10.40 -8.45
N LYS A 55 -7.02 -11.30 -8.14
CA LYS A 55 -8.35 -11.33 -8.77
C LYS A 55 -9.21 -10.13 -8.37
N ILE A 56 -9.09 -9.66 -7.13
CA ILE A 56 -9.85 -8.51 -6.62
C ILE A 56 -9.12 -7.18 -6.79
N TYR A 57 -7.85 -7.23 -7.20
CA TYR A 57 -7.02 -6.04 -7.38
C TYR A 57 -7.60 -5.17 -8.48
N LYS A 58 -7.79 -3.88 -8.16
CA LYS A 58 -8.32 -2.90 -9.11
C LYS A 58 -7.24 -2.44 -10.08
N ASP A 59 -7.67 -1.93 -11.24
CA ASP A 59 -6.76 -1.41 -12.24
C ASP A 59 -5.80 -0.35 -11.63
N PRO A 60 -4.47 -0.55 -11.70
CA PRO A 60 -3.49 0.34 -11.07
C PRO A 60 -3.32 1.68 -11.79
N ASP A 61 -3.82 1.83 -13.02
CA ASP A 61 -3.85 3.11 -13.72
C ASP A 61 -5.06 3.95 -13.27
N GLU A 62 -6.16 3.32 -12.84
CA GLU A 62 -7.36 4.00 -12.33
C GLU A 62 -7.41 4.10 -10.79
N PHE A 63 -6.86 3.12 -10.07
CA PHE A 63 -6.96 2.99 -8.61
C PHE A 63 -5.60 2.81 -7.94
N CYS A 64 -5.39 3.57 -6.88
CA CYS A 64 -4.27 3.40 -5.97
C CYS A 64 -4.62 2.38 -4.88
N CYS A 65 -3.85 1.30 -4.76
CA CYS A 65 -3.96 0.34 -3.67
C CYS A 65 -3.16 0.83 -2.44
N LEU A 66 -3.87 1.21 -1.38
CA LEU A 66 -3.32 1.71 -0.13
C LEU A 66 -3.43 0.63 0.94
N PHE A 67 -2.34 0.40 1.67
CA PHE A 67 -2.34 -0.47 2.83
C PHE A 67 -2.25 0.39 4.08
N VAL A 68 -3.39 0.63 4.72
CA VAL A 68 -3.49 1.52 5.87
C VAL A 68 -3.21 0.73 7.13
N VAL A 69 -2.22 1.16 7.89
CA VAL A 69 -1.84 0.59 9.19
C VAL A 69 -1.97 1.67 10.26
N ASP A 70 -2.93 1.50 11.14
CA ASP A 70 -3.16 2.31 12.33
C ASP A 70 -3.25 1.40 13.56
N GLU A 71 -3.23 1.96 14.77
CA GLU A 71 -3.21 1.20 16.03
C GLU A 71 -4.44 0.29 16.19
N TYR A 72 -5.54 0.64 15.53
CA TYR A 72 -6.82 -0.07 15.62
C TYR A 72 -7.18 -0.84 14.36
N LEU A 73 -6.48 -0.59 13.25
CA LEU A 73 -6.95 -1.04 11.95
C LEU A 73 -5.82 -1.27 10.95
N THR A 74 -5.85 -2.43 10.29
CA THR A 74 -4.97 -2.78 9.17
C THR A 74 -5.83 -3.29 8.01
N GLN A 75 -5.93 -2.51 6.92
CA GLN A 75 -6.74 -2.91 5.76
C GLN A 75 -6.17 -2.41 4.43
N PHE A 76 -6.52 -3.11 3.35
CA PHE A 76 -6.29 -2.65 1.99
C PHE A 76 -7.48 -1.82 1.51
N LEU A 77 -7.19 -0.64 0.97
CA LEU A 77 -8.15 0.30 0.41
C LEU A 77 -7.75 0.61 -1.03
N PHE A 78 -8.73 0.61 -1.94
CA PHE A 78 -8.51 1.05 -3.31
C PHE A 78 -9.17 2.41 -3.50
N ILE A 79 -8.35 3.45 -3.65
CA ILE A 79 -8.82 4.82 -3.84
C ILE A 79 -8.63 5.18 -5.32
N PRO A 80 -9.68 5.64 -6.02
CA PRO A 80 -9.53 6.10 -7.40
C PRO A 80 -8.60 7.31 -7.45
N TYR A 81 -7.78 7.41 -8.49
CA TYR A 81 -7.03 8.64 -8.72
C TYR A 81 -8.00 9.81 -8.96
N PRO A 82 -7.69 11.02 -8.45
CA PRO A 82 -8.50 12.19 -8.76
C PRO A 82 -8.52 12.37 -10.27
N GLU A 83 -9.73 12.51 -10.82
CA GLU A 83 -9.90 13.00 -12.20
C GLU A 83 -9.30 14.42 -12.27
N ASP A 84 -8.52 14.69 -13.32
CA ASP A 84 -7.91 16.00 -13.59
C ASP A 84 -8.96 17.13 -13.62
#